data_AF-A0A3B9IPE6-F1
#
_entry.id   AF-A0A3B9IPE6-F1
#
_cell.length_a   1.000
_cell.length_b   1.000
_cell.length_c   1.000
_cell.angle_alpha   90.00
_cell.angle_beta   90.00
_cell.angle_gamma   90.00
#
_symmetry.space_group_name_H-M   'P 1'
#
loop_
_entity.id
_entity.type
_entity.pdbx_description
1 polymer ?
#
loop_
_entity_poly.entity_id
_entity_poly.type
_entity_poly.pdbx_seq_one_letter_code
_entity_poly.pdbx_strand_id
1 'polypeptide(L)'
;SIVEYYYKADHLNDPMVTEEHITAFGWATIPEIDEILNMSIRVNDFLSGLFLGIGLKLVDFKLEFGRVFDEDQDMIILADEISPDNCRLWDVKTNEK
;
A
#
# COMPACT_ATOMS: atom_id res chain seq x y z
N SER A 1 -9.46 -2.84 8.20
CA SER A 1 -8.85 -1.98 7.18
C SER A 1 -9.47 -2.32 5.83
N ILE A 2 -9.47 -1.37 4.89
CA ILE A 2 -9.87 -1.59 3.49
C ILE A 2 -8.60 -1.45 2.66
N VAL A 3 -8.43 -2.32 1.65
CA VAL A 3 -7.32 -2.25 0.69
C VAL A 3 -7.92 -2.09 -0.70
N GLU A 4 -7.43 -1.10 -1.44
CA GLU A 4 -7.87 -0.76 -2.78
C GLU A 4 -6.64 -0.75 -3.69
N TYR A 5 -6.78 -1.28 -4.91
CA TYR A 5 -5.70 -1.34 -5.88
C TYR A 5 -5.90 -0.30 -6.97
N TYR A 6 -4.80 0.31 -7.41
CA TYR A 6 -4.79 1.33 -8.44
C TYR A 6 -3.73 0.98 -9.49
N TYR A 7 -4.09 1.12 -10.76
CA TYR A 7 -3.13 0.96 -11.85
C TYR A 7 -2.32 2.25 -12.00
N LYS A 8 -1.03 2.22 -11.65
CA LYS A 8 -0.14 3.37 -11.72
C LYS A 8 0.10 3.79 -13.18
N ALA A 9 -0.63 4.80 -13.62
CA ALA A 9 -0.61 5.34 -14.96
C ALA A 9 -1.14 6.78 -14.95
N ASP A 10 -0.25 7.74 -14.74
CA ASP A 10 -0.59 9.17 -14.60
C ASP A 10 -1.50 9.70 -15.72
N HIS A 11 -1.27 9.26 -16.96
CA HIS A 11 -2.07 9.66 -18.13
C HIS A 11 -3.53 9.17 -18.10
N LEU A 12 -3.84 8.19 -17.26
CA LEU A 12 -5.18 7.67 -17.00
C LEU A 12 -5.72 8.13 -15.63
N ASN A 13 -4.98 8.96 -14.91
CA ASN A 13 -5.31 9.42 -13.56
C ASN A 13 -5.52 8.24 -12.59
N ASP A 14 -4.59 7.28 -12.62
CA ASP A 14 -4.51 6.12 -11.73
C ASP A 14 -5.87 5.45 -11.46
N PRO A 15 -6.45 4.75 -12.43
CA PRO A 15 -7.77 4.15 -12.25
C PRO A 15 -7.73 3.04 -11.21
N MET A 16 -8.78 2.96 -10.40
CA MET A 16 -8.99 1.84 -9.48
C MET A 16 -9.20 0.54 -10.27
N VAL A 17 -8.60 -0.55 -9.79
CA VAL A 17 -8.66 -1.88 -10.42
C VAL A 17 -9.05 -2.97 -9.42
N THR A 18 -9.57 -4.07 -9.94
CA THR A 18 -9.87 -5.28 -9.15
C THR A 18 -8.72 -6.27 -9.28
N GLU A 19 -8.68 -7.28 -8.41
CA GLU A 19 -7.73 -8.40 -8.52
C GLU A 19 -7.89 -9.17 -9.85
N GLU A 20 -9.10 -9.21 -10.40
CA GLU A 20 -9.38 -9.79 -11.72
C GLU A 20 -8.70 -8.99 -12.83
N HIS A 21 -8.67 -7.66 -12.76
CA HIS A 21 -7.86 -6.86 -13.69
C HIS A 21 -6.37 -7.20 -13.53
N ILE A 22 -5.86 -7.20 -12.29
CA ILE A 22 -4.43 -7.46 -12.01
C ILE A 22 -3.97 -8.80 -12.59
N THR A 23 -4.76 -9.85 -12.36
CA THR A 23 -4.48 -11.20 -12.85
C THR A 23 -4.67 -11.33 -14.37
N ALA A 24 -5.74 -10.75 -14.94
CA ALA A 24 -6.01 -10.79 -16.38
C ALA A 24 -4.93 -10.08 -17.21
N PHE A 25 -4.37 -8.97 -16.70
CA PHE A 25 -3.28 -8.24 -17.34
C PHE A 25 -1.88 -8.78 -16.98
N GLY A 26 -1.79 -9.77 -16.07
CA GLY A 26 -0.53 -10.39 -15.69
C GLY A 26 0.41 -9.46 -14.90
N TRP A 27 -0.12 -8.44 -14.22
CA TRP A 27 0.69 -7.54 -13.39
C TRP A 27 1.18 -8.23 -12.12
N ALA A 28 0.34 -9.11 -11.55
CA ALA A 28 0.68 -9.99 -10.44
C ALA A 28 -0.16 -11.28 -10.46
N THR A 29 0.42 -12.34 -9.91
CA THR A 29 -0.23 -13.63 -9.69
C THR A 29 -1.06 -13.60 -8.40
N ILE A 30 -1.99 -14.55 -8.24
CA ILE A 30 -2.81 -14.65 -7.03
C ILE A 30 -1.94 -14.75 -5.74
N PRO A 31 -0.89 -15.59 -5.68
CA PRO A 31 -0.02 -15.64 -4.50
C PRO A 31 0.68 -14.31 -4.19
N GLU A 32 1.11 -13.56 -5.21
CA GLU A 32 1.73 -12.24 -5.02
C GLU A 32 0.72 -11.21 -4.52
N ILE A 33 -0.53 -11.25 -5.00
CA ILE A 33 -1.61 -10.38 -4.52
C ILE A 33 -1.88 -10.67 -3.03
N ASP A 34 -1.94 -11.93 -2.64
CA ASP A 34 -2.08 -12.33 -1.24
C ASP A 34 -0.90 -11.83 -0.38
N GLU A 35 0.33 -11.90 -0.88
CA GLU A 35 1.52 -11.38 -0.20
C GLU A 35 1.47 -9.85 -0.04
N ILE A 36 1.10 -9.12 -1.10
CA ILE A 36 0.90 -7.66 -1.09
C ILE A 36 -0.16 -7.27 -0.06
N LEU A 37 -1.30 -7.96 -0.04
CA LEU A 37 -2.40 -7.70 0.91
C LEU A 37 -1.93 -7.89 2.36
N ASN A 38 -1.30 -9.03 2.64
CA ASN A 38 -0.80 -9.35 3.98
C ASN A 38 0.27 -8.36 4.45
N MET A 39 1.20 -7.97 3.57
CA MET A 39 2.20 -6.96 3.88
C MET A 39 1.57 -5.58 4.11
N SER A 40 0.58 -5.19 3.31
CA SER A 40 -0.14 -3.92 3.46
C SER A 40 -0.85 -3.80 4.80
N ILE A 41 -1.50 -4.88 5.27
CA ILE A 41 -2.15 -4.91 6.59
C ILE A 41 -1.11 -4.79 7.71
N ARG A 42 0.03 -5.49 7.60
CA ARG A 42 1.11 -5.40 8.60
C ARG A 42 1.72 -4.00 8.66
N VAL A 43 1.92 -3.36 7.51
CA VAL A 43 2.41 -1.97 7.44
C VAL A 43 1.38 -1.02 8.07
N ASN A 44 0.09 -1.20 7.77
CA ASN A 44 -0.99 -0.42 8.38
C ASN A 44 -0.94 -0.51 9.91
N ASP A 45 -0.82 -1.72 10.47
CA ASP A 45 -0.80 -1.93 11.92
C ASP A 45 0.42 -1.27 12.58
N PHE A 46 1.60 -1.42 11.96
CA PHE A 46 2.83 -0.80 12.44
C PHE A 46 2.76 0.73 12.41
N LEU A 47 2.40 1.32 11.27
CA LEU A 47 2.35 2.77 11.10
C LEU A 47 1.24 3.41 11.94
N SER A 48 0.08 2.75 12.04
CA SER A 48 -1.01 3.23 12.90
C SER A 48 -0.58 3.33 14.35
N GLY A 49 0.12 2.31 14.86
CA GLY A 49 0.69 2.33 16.22
C GLY A 49 1.75 3.42 16.39
N LEU A 50 2.65 3.56 15.41
CA LEU A 50 3.72 4.56 15.41
C LEU A 50 3.15 5.98 15.47
N PHE A 51 2.22 6.33 14.58
CA PHE A 51 1.64 7.67 14.51
C PHE A 51 0.75 7.97 15.72
N LEU A 52 -0.03 6.99 16.19
CA LEU A 52 -0.85 7.16 17.38
C LEU A 52 0.00 7.46 18.61
N GLY A 53 1.19 6.85 18.71
CA GLY A 53 2.15 7.10 19.78
C GLY A 53 2.63 8.56 19.88
N ILE A 54 2.55 9.32 18.79
CA ILE A 54 2.89 10.76 18.74
C ILE A 54 1.66 11.66 18.59
N GLY A 55 0.45 11.13 18.76
CA GLY A 55 -0.79 11.91 18.73
C GLY A 55 -1.38 12.15 17.34
N LEU A 56 -0.94 11.39 16.32
CA LEU A 56 -1.47 11.46 14.96
C LEU A 56 -2.29 10.21 14.61
N LYS A 57 -3.39 10.41 13.90
CA LYS A 57 -4.22 9.35 13.34
C LYS A 57 -3.84 9.14 11.88
N LEU A 58 -3.41 7.93 11.54
CA LEU A 58 -3.27 7.49 10.16
C LEU A 58 -4.66 7.20 9.57
N VAL A 59 -5.11 8.02 8.61
CA VAL A 59 -6.43 7.91 7.99
C VAL A 59 -6.39 6.96 6.78
N ASP A 60 -5.42 7.19 5.90
CA ASP A 60 -5.12 6.38 4.72
C ASP A 60 -3.65 6.60 4.30
N PHE A 61 -3.11 5.68 3.51
CA PHE A 61 -1.78 5.78 2.91
C PHE A 61 -1.69 4.91 1.65
N LYS A 62 -0.70 5.21 0.80
CA LYS A 62 -0.41 4.46 -0.42
C LYS A 62 0.89 3.68 -0.25
N LEU A 63 0.93 2.45 -0.76
CA LEU A 63 2.15 1.63 -0.86
C LEU A 63 2.41 1.26 -2.32
N GLU A 64 3.69 1.08 -2.64
CA GLU A 64 4.12 0.53 -3.92
C GLU A 64 5.02 -0.68 -3.67
N PHE A 65 4.87 -1.71 -4.50
CA PHE A 65 5.58 -2.96 -4.36
C PHE A 65 6.39 -3.27 -5.61
N GLY A 66 7.57 -3.84 -5.41
CA GLY A 66 8.45 -4.32 -6.46
C GLY A 66 8.69 -5.82 -6.35
N ARG A 67 9.33 -6.38 -7.38
CA ARG A 67 9.88 -7.73 -7.36
C ARG A 67 11.39 -7.66 -7.28
N VAL A 68 11.97 -8.49 -6.42
CA VAL A 68 13.37 -8.86 -6.51
C VAL A 68 13.41 -10.26 -7.11
N PHE A 69 14.11 -10.40 -8.23
CA PHE A 69 14.39 -11.69 -8.85
C PHE A 69 15.71 -12.20 -8.26
N ASP A 70 15.65 -13.34 -7.59
CA ASP A 70 16.83 -14.05 -7.08
C ASP A 70 16.91 -15.44 -7.74
N GLU A 71 18.06 -16.10 -7.66
CA GLU A 71 18.28 -17.40 -8.30
C GLU A 71 17.34 -18.49 -7.75
N ASP A 72 16.89 -18.36 -6.50
CA ASP A 72 16.06 -19.34 -5.80
C ASP A 72 14.55 -19.02 -5.83
N GLN A 73 14.17 -17.75 -5.67
CA GLN A 73 12.77 -17.35 -5.57
C GLN A 73 12.57 -15.85 -5.84
N ASP A 74 11.49 -15.54 -6.57
CA ASP A 74 10.98 -14.17 -6.71
C ASP A 74 10.31 -13.71 -5.41
N MET A 75 10.68 -12.52 -4.93
CA MET A 75 10.15 -11.96 -3.69
C MET A 75 9.47 -10.62 -3.94
N ILE A 76 8.27 -10.46 -3.38
CA ILE A 76 7.60 -9.16 -3.31
C ILE A 76 8.24 -8.34 -2.20
N ILE A 77 8.66 -7.12 -2.53
CA ILE A 77 9.23 -6.18 -1.58
C ILE A 77 8.42 -4.89 -1.53
N LEU A 78 8.30 -4.31 -0.34
CA LEU A 78 7.83 -2.94 -0.20
C LEU A 78 8.89 -2.00 -0.79
N ALA A 79 8.46 -1.08 -1.64
CA ALA A 79 9.31 -0.15 -2.36
C ALA A 79 8.82 1.30 -2.19
N ASP A 80 9.43 2.21 -2.96
CA ASP A 80 9.17 3.65 -2.95
C ASP A 80 9.41 4.28 -1.56
N GLU A 81 8.71 5.37 -1.25
CA GLU A 81 8.82 6.07 0.03
C GLU A 81 7.56 5.94 0.90
N ILE A 82 7.69 6.24 2.19
CA ILE A 82 6.56 6.49 3.11
C ILE A 82 6.79 7.86 3.72
N SER A 83 5.95 8.82 3.35
CA SER A 83 6.10 10.23 3.67
C SER A 83 4.72 10.88 3.95
N PRO A 84 4.67 12.10 4.53
CA PRO A 84 3.41 12.83 4.66
C PRO A 84 2.70 13.10 3.33
N ASP A 85 3.40 13.01 2.19
CA ASP A 85 2.80 13.22 0.87
C ASP A 85 1.96 12.02 0.42
N ASN A 86 2.29 10.82 0.92
CA ASN A 86 1.55 9.58 0.63
C ASN A 86 0.77 9.02 1.83
N CYS A 87 0.72 9.76 2.94
CA CYS A 87 -0.05 9.44 4.13
C CYS A 87 -1.00 10.59 4.48
N ARG A 88 -2.26 10.28 4.79
CA ARG A 88 -3.17 11.25 5.41
C ARG A 88 -3.11 11.11 6.93
N LEU A 89 -2.49 12.08 7.59
CA LEU A 89 -2.31 12.11 9.03
C LEU A 89 -3.14 13.24 9.63
N TRP A 90 -3.96 12.95 10.65
CA TRP A 90 -4.77 13.96 11.35
C TRP A 90 -4.39 14.04 12.83
N ASP A 91 -4.46 15.22 13.42
CA ASP A 91 -4.30 15.36 14.88
C ASP A 91 -5.45 14.64 15.61
N VAL A 92 -5.11 13.80 16.59
CA VAL A 92 -6.10 12.97 17.30
C VAL A 92 -7.05 13.82 18.16
N LYS A 93 -6.63 15.00 18.63
CA LYS A 93 -7.43 15.86 19.51
C LYS A 93 -8.35 16.78 18.71
N THR A 94 -7.86 17.37 17.63
CA THR A 94 -8.61 18.37 16.86
C THR A 94 -9.29 17.79 15.61
N ASN A 95 -8.86 16.61 15.13
CA ASN A 95 -9.19 16.07 13.80
C ASN A 95 -8.81 17.00 12.64
N GLU A 96 -7.87 17.93 12.86
CA GLU A 96 -7.32 18.73 11.78
C GLU A 96 -6.31 17.90 10.97
N LYS A 97 -6.28 18.16 9.65
CA LYS A 97 -5.31 17.59 8.72
C LYS A 97 -3.98 18.33 8.81
#